data_AF-A0A1H8A4F6-F1
#
_entry.id   AF-A0A1H8A4F6-F1
#
_cell.length_a   1.000
_cell.length_b   1.000
_cell.length_c   1.000
_cell.angle_alpha   90.00
_cell.angle_beta   90.00
_cell.angle_gamma   90.00
#
_symmetry.space_group_name_H-M   'P 1'
#
loop_
_entity.id
_entity.type
_entity.pdbx_description
1 polymer ?
#
loop_
_entity_poly.entity_id
_entity_poly.type
_entity_poly.pdbx_seq_one_letter_code
_entity_poly.pdbx_strand_id
1 'polypeptide(L)'
;MTYFARGLAAALALAGLTSVAFGHGDVNPQPVNTDALPDVGEEWLIENPYRAEKAGDEVWATAVSIGDSAYNQNCARCHGLGVVSGGLAPDLRFLEASEYGDEWFVERFQHGYQQDGVTKMPAFGEVLGQKAAWAIRTYIETRPEDGALDAHSARLTEIRDAIHAGTGDAAKLKEELMAVAAEVKTASGAPLADSAARQAALFLDGSPEGAKHAADALTVGLSAAH
;
A
#
# COMPACT_ATOMS: atom_id res chain seq x y z
N MET A 1 -10.94 -60.96 -1.56
CA MET A 1 -11.70 -60.07 -0.65
C MET A 1 -10.84 -59.11 0.18
N THR A 2 -9.61 -59.46 0.56
CA THR A 2 -8.73 -58.61 1.39
C THR A 2 -8.14 -57.39 0.69
N TYR A 3 -7.89 -57.44 -0.62
CA TYR A 3 -7.36 -56.31 -1.40
C TYR A 3 -8.39 -55.19 -1.66
N PHE A 4 -9.67 -55.56 -1.79
CA PHE A 4 -10.77 -54.60 -2.00
C PHE A 4 -11.02 -53.74 -0.76
N ALA A 5 -10.94 -54.34 0.44
CA ALA A 5 -11.11 -53.63 1.71
C ALA A 5 -9.98 -52.62 1.98
N ARG A 6 -8.74 -52.92 1.53
CA ARG A 6 -7.59 -52.01 1.66
C ARG A 6 -7.67 -50.81 0.72
N GLY A 7 -8.16 -51.00 -0.50
CA GLY A 7 -8.40 -49.91 -1.45
C GLY A 7 -9.48 -48.94 -0.97
N LEU A 8 -10.54 -49.45 -0.35
CA LEU A 8 -11.63 -48.63 0.18
C LEU A 8 -11.19 -47.79 1.40
N ALA A 9 -10.37 -48.36 2.29
CA ALA A 9 -9.81 -47.65 3.44
C ALA A 9 -8.85 -46.52 3.02
N ALA A 10 -8.04 -46.73 1.97
CA ALA A 10 -7.15 -45.70 1.43
C ALA A 10 -7.92 -44.56 0.75
N ALA A 11 -9.02 -44.85 0.05
CA ALA A 11 -9.86 -43.83 -0.58
C ALA A 11 -10.62 -42.97 0.44
N LEU A 12 -11.09 -43.56 1.55
CA LEU A 12 -11.73 -42.84 2.65
C LEU A 12 -10.74 -41.97 3.44
N ALA A 13 -9.48 -42.40 3.59
CA ALA A 13 -8.44 -41.60 4.22
C ALA A 13 -8.04 -40.38 3.36
N LEU A 14 -8.07 -40.50 2.03
CA LEU A 14 -7.77 -39.38 1.12
C LEU A 14 -8.94 -38.39 1.01
N ALA A 15 -10.18 -38.86 1.14
CA ALA A 15 -11.37 -37.99 1.16
C ALA A 15 -11.49 -37.14 2.45
N GLY A 16 -10.82 -37.54 3.55
CA GLY A 16 -10.80 -36.78 4.80
C GLY A 16 -9.81 -35.60 4.84
N LEU A 17 -9.00 -35.41 3.79
CA LEU A 17 -8.03 -34.33 3.67
C LEU A 17 -8.54 -33.12 2.89
N THR A 18 -9.83 -33.07 2.55
CA THR A 18 -10.48 -31.86 2.03
C THR A 18 -10.64 -30.86 3.17
N SER A 19 -9.52 -30.25 3.55
CA SER A 19 -9.52 -28.99 4.27
C SER A 19 -10.34 -28.04 3.42
N VAL A 20 -11.53 -27.65 3.90
CA VAL A 20 -12.22 -26.47 3.42
C VAL A 20 -11.30 -25.29 3.70
N ALA A 21 -10.42 -25.02 2.74
CA ALA A 21 -9.65 -23.80 2.70
C ALA A 21 -10.68 -22.69 2.49
N PHE A 22 -11.05 -22.02 3.57
CA PHE A 22 -11.69 -20.71 3.53
C PHE A 22 -10.65 -19.73 2.97
N GLY A 23 -10.41 -19.81 1.66
CA GLY A 23 -9.46 -18.96 0.94
C GLY A 23 -9.97 -17.55 0.70
N HIS A 24 -11.14 -17.21 1.24
CA HIS A 24 -11.55 -15.83 1.39
C HIS A 24 -11.35 -15.44 2.86
N GLY A 25 -10.50 -14.44 3.11
CA GLY A 25 -10.56 -13.70 4.36
C GLY A 25 -11.95 -13.13 4.58
N ASP A 26 -12.22 -12.64 5.78
CA ASP A 26 -13.45 -11.90 6.05
C ASP A 26 -13.63 -10.80 4.98
N VAL A 27 -14.80 -10.78 4.34
CA VAL A 27 -15.13 -9.80 3.30
C VAL A 27 -15.69 -8.51 3.90
N ASN A 28 -15.83 -8.45 5.23
CA ASN A 28 -16.11 -7.21 5.93
C ASN A 28 -14.90 -6.27 5.89
N PRO A 29 -15.13 -4.96 5.80
CA PRO A 29 -14.06 -3.98 5.96
C PRO A 29 -13.32 -4.19 7.28
N GLN A 30 -11.99 -4.16 7.20
CA GLN A 30 -11.13 -4.33 8.36
C GLN A 30 -10.95 -3.00 9.08
N PRO A 31 -11.08 -2.98 10.42
CA PRO A 31 -10.96 -1.76 11.20
C PRO A 31 -9.56 -1.15 11.07
N VAL A 32 -9.49 0.17 11.05
CA VAL A 32 -8.24 0.93 10.91
C VAL A 32 -7.95 1.66 12.22
N ASN A 33 -6.80 1.40 12.84
CA ASN A 33 -6.35 2.17 13.98
C ASN A 33 -5.84 3.54 13.50
N THR A 34 -6.50 4.61 13.93
CA THR A 34 -6.16 6.00 13.57
C THR A 34 -5.81 6.86 14.78
N ASP A 35 -5.53 6.25 15.93
CA ASP A 35 -5.29 6.96 17.20
C ASP A 35 -4.06 7.88 17.13
N ALA A 36 -3.08 7.51 16.30
CA ALA A 36 -1.86 8.30 16.10
C ALA A 36 -2.04 9.51 15.17
N LEU A 37 -3.21 9.68 14.55
CA LEU A 37 -3.50 10.80 13.65
C LEU A 37 -4.22 11.94 14.39
N PRO A 38 -3.99 13.21 14.02
CA PRO A 38 -4.78 14.33 14.51
C PRO A 38 -6.28 14.13 14.26
N ASP A 39 -7.12 14.68 15.13
CA ASP A 39 -8.56 14.65 14.93
C ASP A 39 -9.00 15.60 13.82
N VAL A 40 -10.05 15.19 13.09
CA VAL A 40 -10.54 15.87 11.87
C VAL A 40 -11.99 16.35 11.99
N GLY A 41 -12.55 16.31 13.21
CA GLY A 41 -13.94 16.66 13.47
C GLY A 41 -14.95 15.63 12.95
N GLU A 42 -16.23 15.93 13.18
CA GLU A 42 -17.37 15.09 12.72
C GLU A 42 -17.83 15.47 11.31
N GLU A 43 -17.73 16.74 10.95
CA GLU A 43 -18.03 17.21 9.60
C GLU A 43 -16.96 16.72 8.63
N TRP A 44 -17.39 16.23 7.46
CA TRP A 44 -16.47 15.77 6.43
C TRP A 44 -15.73 16.97 5.84
N LEU A 45 -14.41 16.92 5.93
CA LEU A 45 -13.51 17.84 5.25
C LEU A 45 -13.62 17.61 3.74
N ILE A 46 -13.28 18.64 2.98
CA ILE A 46 -13.27 18.62 1.51
C ILE A 46 -11.85 18.51 0.93
N GLU A 47 -10.83 18.70 1.77
CA GLU A 47 -9.42 18.62 1.39
C GLU A 47 -8.66 17.72 2.35
N ASN A 48 -7.62 17.06 1.82
CA ASN A 48 -6.77 16.18 2.62
C ASN A 48 -6.06 16.97 3.76
N PRO A 49 -6.35 16.67 5.04
CA PRO A 49 -5.75 17.37 6.17
C PRO A 49 -4.33 16.91 6.48
N TYR A 50 -3.90 15.73 5.99
CA TYR A 50 -2.64 15.10 6.37
C TYR A 50 -1.51 15.30 5.37
N ARG A 51 -1.69 16.19 4.38
CA ARG A 51 -0.58 16.59 3.50
C ARG A 51 0.52 17.28 4.32
N ALA A 52 1.78 17.04 3.94
CA ALA A 52 2.94 17.50 4.70
C ALA A 52 2.95 19.02 4.93
N GLU A 53 2.50 19.82 3.95
CA GLU A 53 2.41 21.28 4.06
C GLU A 53 1.38 21.77 5.08
N LYS A 54 0.39 20.93 5.43
CA LYS A 54 -0.67 21.26 6.40
C LYS A 54 -0.39 20.67 7.79
N ALA A 55 0.02 19.39 7.84
CA ALA A 55 0.14 18.63 9.08
C ALA A 55 1.59 18.39 9.55
N GLY A 56 2.58 18.71 8.72
CA GLY A 56 3.99 18.41 8.96
C GLY A 56 4.39 16.99 8.55
N ASP A 57 5.68 16.80 8.32
CA ASP A 57 6.24 15.54 7.78
C ASP A 57 5.98 14.32 8.65
N GLU A 58 5.96 14.48 9.98
CA GLU A 58 5.72 13.38 10.92
C GLU A 58 4.29 12.85 10.78
N VAL A 59 3.28 13.73 10.84
CA VAL A 59 1.88 13.35 10.68
C VAL A 59 1.63 12.78 9.29
N TRP A 60 2.21 13.39 8.25
CA TRP A 60 2.11 12.87 6.89
C TRP A 60 2.69 11.45 6.78
N ALA A 61 3.88 11.20 7.34
CA ALA A 61 4.48 9.87 7.34
C ALA A 61 3.64 8.85 8.11
N THR A 62 3.06 9.23 9.25
CA THR A 62 2.12 8.39 10.00
C THR A 62 0.85 8.10 9.19
N ALA A 63 0.30 9.09 8.50
CA ALA A 63 -0.87 8.93 7.63
C ALA A 63 -0.58 8.01 6.44
N VAL A 64 0.58 8.13 5.80
CA VAL A 64 1.03 7.21 4.74
C VAL A 64 1.13 5.77 5.26
N SER A 65 1.73 5.57 6.43
CA SER A 65 1.89 4.22 7.03
C SER A 65 0.55 3.57 7.39
N ILE A 66 -0.35 4.32 8.04
CA ILE A 66 -1.70 3.84 8.36
C ILE A 66 -2.49 3.60 7.07
N GLY A 67 -2.36 4.51 6.10
CA GLY A 67 -3.01 4.45 4.80
C GLY A 67 -2.61 3.22 3.98
N ASP A 68 -1.32 2.86 3.97
CA ASP A 68 -0.83 1.66 3.29
C ASP A 68 -1.49 0.39 3.83
N SER A 69 -1.48 0.24 5.16
CA SER A 69 -2.11 -0.90 5.83
C SER A 69 -3.62 -0.94 5.58
N ALA A 70 -4.30 0.20 5.72
CA ALA A 70 -5.74 0.33 5.51
C ALA A 70 -6.14 0.04 4.06
N TYR A 71 -5.39 0.58 3.09
CA TYR A 71 -5.62 0.39 1.67
C TYR A 71 -5.42 -1.08 1.26
N ASN A 72 -4.34 -1.71 1.73
CA ASN A 72 -4.05 -3.11 1.40
C ASN A 72 -5.13 -4.07 1.93
N GLN A 73 -5.72 -3.75 3.09
CA GLN A 73 -6.78 -4.56 3.68
C GLN A 73 -8.16 -4.33 3.04
N ASN A 74 -8.47 -3.10 2.62
CA ASN A 74 -9.84 -2.71 2.26
C ASN A 74 -10.05 -2.41 0.76
N CYS A 75 -8.99 -2.04 0.03
CA CYS A 75 -9.10 -1.43 -1.30
C CYS A 75 -8.34 -2.22 -2.38
N ALA A 76 -7.18 -2.77 -2.04
CA ALA A 76 -6.25 -3.37 -3.00
C ALA A 76 -6.82 -4.56 -3.78
N ARG A 77 -7.83 -5.26 -3.26
CA ARG A 77 -8.51 -6.34 -3.99
C ARG A 77 -9.16 -5.86 -5.29
N CYS A 78 -9.64 -4.63 -5.33
CA CYS A 78 -10.34 -4.06 -6.48
C CYS A 78 -9.46 -3.08 -7.26
N HIS A 79 -8.75 -2.21 -6.54
CA HIS A 79 -7.91 -1.15 -7.13
C HIS A 79 -6.46 -1.57 -7.33
N GLY A 80 -6.11 -2.81 -6.93
CA GLY A 80 -4.78 -3.39 -7.08
C GLY A 80 -3.79 -3.00 -5.98
N LEU A 81 -2.73 -3.80 -5.84
CA LEU A 81 -1.67 -3.57 -4.86
C LEU A 81 -0.86 -2.33 -5.25
N GLY A 82 -0.43 -1.54 -4.27
CA GLY A 82 0.29 -0.28 -4.54
C GLY A 82 -0.52 0.72 -5.38
N VAL A 83 -1.86 0.55 -5.43
CA VAL A 83 -2.79 1.39 -6.18
C VAL A 83 -2.74 1.19 -7.70
N VAL A 84 -1.99 0.20 -8.17
CA VAL A 84 -1.88 -0.14 -9.60
C VAL A 84 -2.99 -1.11 -9.98
N SER A 85 -3.95 -0.67 -10.79
CA SER A 85 -5.11 -1.50 -11.12
C SER A 85 -4.78 -2.66 -12.07
N GLY A 86 -5.34 -3.83 -11.76
CA GLY A 86 -5.39 -5.00 -12.66
C GLY A 86 -6.59 -5.00 -13.63
N GLY A 87 -7.35 -3.90 -13.72
CA GLY A 87 -8.49 -3.74 -14.63
C GLY A 87 -9.88 -4.01 -14.03
N LEU A 88 -9.98 -4.34 -12.73
CA LEU A 88 -11.27 -4.54 -12.06
C LEU A 88 -11.94 -3.23 -11.64
N ALA A 89 -11.17 -2.31 -11.07
CA ALA A 89 -11.59 -0.95 -10.72
C ALA A 89 -10.55 0.07 -11.23
N PRO A 90 -10.82 1.39 -11.23
CA PRO A 90 -9.84 2.37 -11.71
C PRO A 90 -8.52 2.36 -10.93
N ASP A 91 -7.41 2.64 -11.62
CA ASP A 91 -6.10 2.94 -11.00
C ASP A 91 -6.20 4.31 -10.30
N LEU A 92 -6.05 4.33 -8.98
CA LEU A 92 -6.27 5.56 -8.20
C LEU A 92 -5.03 6.47 -8.16
N ARG A 93 -3.89 6.05 -8.73
CA ARG A 93 -2.70 6.91 -8.79
C ARG A 93 -2.93 8.13 -9.66
N PHE A 94 -3.86 8.04 -10.61
CA PHE A 94 -4.29 9.15 -11.47
C PHE A 94 -5.31 10.09 -10.82
N LEU A 95 -5.71 9.83 -9.57
CA LEU A 95 -6.55 10.77 -8.84
C LEU A 95 -5.69 11.90 -8.27
N GLU A 96 -5.70 13.04 -8.96
CA GLU A 96 -4.86 14.21 -8.68
C GLU A 96 -4.84 14.59 -7.19
N ALA A 97 -3.66 14.94 -6.68
CA ALA A 97 -3.48 15.45 -5.32
C ALA A 97 -3.90 16.94 -5.24
N SER A 98 -5.20 17.17 -5.37
CA SER A 98 -5.83 18.50 -5.39
C SER A 98 -7.18 18.45 -4.67
N GLU A 99 -7.75 19.62 -4.36
CA GLU A 99 -9.11 19.75 -3.80
C GLU A 99 -10.16 19.01 -4.66
N TYR A 100 -10.07 19.14 -5.99
CA TYR A 100 -10.99 18.43 -6.90
C TYR A 100 -10.84 16.89 -6.81
N GLY A 101 -9.61 16.39 -6.69
CA GLY A 101 -9.38 14.97 -6.47
C GLY A 101 -9.86 14.50 -5.10
N ASP A 102 -9.77 15.36 -4.08
CA ASP A 102 -10.22 15.08 -2.72
C ASP A 102 -11.74 14.99 -2.63
N GLU A 103 -12.47 15.92 -3.24
CA GLU A 103 -13.93 15.86 -3.33
C GLU A 103 -14.39 14.55 -3.98
N TRP A 104 -13.74 14.16 -5.09
CA TRP A 104 -14.07 12.91 -5.77
C TRP A 104 -13.75 11.69 -4.91
N PHE A 105 -12.61 11.68 -4.22
CA PHE A 105 -12.26 10.61 -3.29
C PHE A 105 -13.28 10.48 -2.16
N VAL A 106 -13.58 11.59 -1.48
CA VAL A 106 -14.45 11.62 -0.30
C VAL A 106 -15.86 11.18 -0.65
N GLU A 107 -16.42 11.65 -1.76
CA GLU A 107 -17.75 11.24 -2.22
C GLU A 107 -17.82 9.73 -2.45
N ARG A 108 -16.83 9.17 -3.16
CA ARG A 108 -16.77 7.73 -3.44
C ARG A 108 -16.49 6.91 -2.20
N PHE A 109 -15.65 7.39 -1.29
CA PHE A 109 -15.36 6.70 -0.04
C PHE A 109 -16.60 6.66 0.86
N GLN A 110 -17.28 7.79 1.03
CA GLN A 110 -18.44 7.90 1.91
C GLN A 110 -19.61 7.07 1.40
N HIS A 111 -19.95 7.21 0.13
CA HIS A 111 -21.21 6.71 -0.41
C HIS A 111 -21.06 5.50 -1.34
N GLY A 112 -19.82 5.12 -1.65
CA GLY A 112 -19.53 4.03 -2.57
C GLY A 112 -19.87 4.40 -4.02
N TYR A 113 -20.12 3.37 -4.82
CA TYR A 113 -20.57 3.52 -6.21
C TYR A 113 -21.51 2.39 -6.58
N GLN A 114 -22.66 2.75 -7.16
CA GLN A 114 -23.61 1.83 -7.75
C GLN A 114 -23.75 2.13 -9.24
N GLN A 115 -23.91 1.08 -10.03
CA GLN A 115 -24.19 1.16 -11.46
C GLN A 115 -25.25 0.13 -11.80
N ASP A 116 -26.34 0.57 -12.43
CA ASP A 116 -27.48 -0.29 -12.82
C ASP A 116 -28.06 -1.09 -11.64
N GLY A 117 -28.11 -0.49 -10.45
CA GLY A 117 -28.58 -1.13 -9.22
C GLY A 117 -27.61 -2.14 -8.61
N VAL A 118 -26.39 -2.27 -9.16
CA VAL A 118 -25.34 -3.15 -8.64
C VAL A 118 -24.27 -2.32 -7.95
N THR A 119 -23.96 -2.65 -6.69
CA THR A 119 -22.83 -2.08 -5.95
C THR A 119 -21.52 -2.46 -6.61
N LYS A 120 -20.79 -1.46 -7.10
CA LYS A 120 -19.44 -1.58 -7.68
C LYS A 120 -18.36 -1.26 -6.67
N MET A 121 -18.64 -0.31 -5.78
CA MET A 121 -17.78 0.05 -4.64
C MET A 121 -18.67 0.20 -3.40
N PRO A 122 -18.39 -0.49 -2.29
CA PRO A 122 -19.15 -0.32 -1.06
C PRO A 122 -18.90 1.05 -0.43
N ALA A 123 -19.86 1.52 0.36
CA ALA A 123 -19.73 2.71 1.18
C ALA A 123 -18.87 2.41 2.42
N PHE A 124 -17.89 3.25 2.71
CA PHE A 124 -16.97 3.09 3.85
C PHE A 124 -17.11 4.20 4.89
N GLY A 125 -17.87 5.26 4.61
CA GLY A 125 -17.96 6.45 5.47
C GLY A 125 -18.28 6.12 6.94
N GLU A 126 -19.39 5.42 7.18
CA GLU A 126 -19.80 5.01 8.54
C GLU A 126 -18.97 3.85 9.10
N VAL A 127 -18.33 3.07 8.23
CA VAL A 127 -17.65 1.83 8.63
C VAL A 127 -16.22 2.08 9.11
N LEU A 128 -15.47 2.89 8.36
CA LEU A 128 -14.05 3.17 8.64
C LEU A 128 -13.85 4.58 9.21
N GLY A 129 -14.76 5.51 8.91
CA GLY A 129 -14.67 6.90 9.38
C GLY A 129 -13.67 7.76 8.61
N GLN A 130 -13.74 9.06 8.89
CA GLN A 130 -13.02 10.09 8.15
C GLN A 130 -11.49 10.04 8.32
N LYS A 131 -10.98 9.73 9.52
CA LYS A 131 -9.53 9.62 9.75
C LYS A 131 -8.90 8.53 8.88
N ALA A 132 -9.59 7.40 8.73
CA ALA A 132 -9.13 6.30 7.88
C ALA A 132 -9.19 6.67 6.39
N ALA A 133 -10.27 7.34 5.96
CA ALA A 133 -10.38 7.90 4.61
C ALA A 133 -9.16 8.76 4.25
N TRP A 134 -8.82 9.74 5.09
CA TRP A 134 -7.71 10.65 4.80
C TRP A 134 -6.33 10.01 4.88
N ALA A 135 -6.14 9.01 5.75
CA ALA A 135 -4.91 8.22 5.75
C ALA A 135 -4.76 7.45 4.42
N ILE A 136 -5.82 6.76 3.97
CA ILE A 136 -5.85 6.06 2.68
C ILE A 136 -5.59 7.03 1.52
N ARG A 137 -6.26 8.19 1.53
CA ARG A 137 -6.06 9.24 0.51
C ARG A 137 -4.62 9.70 0.45
N THR A 138 -4.01 9.98 1.60
CA THR A 138 -2.61 10.40 1.69
C THR A 138 -1.71 9.33 1.10
N TYR A 139 -1.92 8.05 1.44
CA TYR A 139 -1.17 6.94 0.84
C TYR A 139 -1.31 6.84 -0.69
N ILE A 140 -2.52 7.06 -1.22
CA ILE A 140 -2.79 7.06 -2.67
C ILE A 140 -2.01 8.18 -3.36
N GLU A 141 -2.01 9.38 -2.79
CA GLU A 141 -1.32 10.55 -3.36
C GLU A 141 0.18 10.31 -3.52
N THR A 142 0.81 9.53 -2.63
CA THR A 142 2.26 9.32 -2.66
C THR A 142 2.74 8.27 -3.66
N ARG A 143 1.84 7.64 -4.43
CA ARG A 143 2.24 6.53 -5.29
C ARG A 143 3.07 7.02 -6.49
N PRO A 144 4.24 6.39 -6.76
CA PRO A 144 5.06 6.73 -7.92
C PRO A 144 4.31 6.57 -9.25
N GLU A 145 4.68 7.38 -10.25
CA GLU A 145 4.30 7.14 -11.64
C GLU A 145 4.98 5.88 -12.21
N ASP A 146 4.44 5.34 -13.30
CA ASP A 146 5.05 4.19 -13.97
C ASP A 146 6.46 4.57 -14.48
N GLY A 147 7.43 3.69 -14.21
CA GLY A 147 8.82 3.90 -14.63
C GLY A 147 9.56 5.01 -13.85
N ALA A 148 9.00 5.54 -12.76
CA ALA A 148 9.62 6.63 -11.99
C ALA A 148 11.01 6.29 -11.40
N LEU A 149 11.36 5.01 -11.32
CA LEU A 149 12.65 4.52 -10.83
C LEU A 149 13.56 4.01 -11.95
N ASP A 150 13.12 3.95 -13.21
CA ASP A 150 13.84 3.27 -14.31
C ASP A 150 15.26 3.81 -14.50
N ALA A 151 15.42 5.13 -14.39
CA ALA A 151 16.72 5.79 -14.50
C ALA A 151 17.71 5.37 -13.39
N HIS A 152 17.20 4.89 -12.26
CA HIS A 152 17.99 4.50 -11.09
C HIS A 152 17.99 2.99 -10.85
N SER A 153 17.22 2.18 -11.58
CA SER A 153 17.03 0.74 -11.31
C SER A 153 18.33 -0.05 -11.21
N ALA A 154 19.31 0.24 -12.07
CA ALA A 154 20.63 -0.41 -12.00
C ALA A 154 21.36 -0.04 -10.70
N ARG A 155 21.36 1.24 -10.33
CA ARG A 155 22.05 1.70 -9.12
C ARG A 155 21.36 1.24 -7.84
N LEU A 156 20.03 1.26 -7.81
CA LEU A 156 19.23 0.75 -6.69
C LEU A 156 19.43 -0.76 -6.50
N THR A 157 19.62 -1.50 -7.59
CA THR A 157 20.00 -2.93 -7.55
C THR A 157 21.36 -3.13 -6.88
N GLU A 158 22.36 -2.32 -7.25
CA GLU A 158 23.68 -2.38 -6.61
C GLU A 158 23.63 -2.01 -5.12
N ILE A 159 22.83 -0.99 -4.76
CA ILE A 159 22.62 -0.60 -3.35
C ILE A 159 21.97 -1.76 -2.57
N ARG A 160 20.91 -2.36 -3.10
CA ARG A 160 20.25 -3.53 -2.50
C ARG A 160 21.25 -4.67 -2.26
N ASP A 161 22.06 -4.99 -3.26
CA ASP A 161 23.03 -6.09 -3.18
C ASP A 161 24.14 -5.77 -2.17
N ALA A 162 24.58 -4.51 -2.10
CA ALA A 162 25.52 -4.06 -1.08
C ALA A 162 24.96 -4.21 0.33
N ILE A 163 23.70 -3.81 0.55
CA ILE A 163 22.99 -3.95 1.83
C ILE A 163 22.87 -5.44 2.22
N HIS A 164 22.45 -6.31 1.29
CA HIS A 164 22.38 -7.77 1.53
C HIS A 164 23.73 -8.37 1.92
N ALA A 165 24.80 -7.93 1.27
CA ALA A 165 26.15 -8.39 1.56
C ALA A 165 26.73 -7.80 2.87
N GLY A 166 26.02 -6.85 3.51
CA GLY A 166 26.54 -6.10 4.66
C GLY A 166 27.77 -5.25 4.30
N THR A 167 27.83 -4.79 3.05
CA THR A 167 28.94 -4.01 2.50
C THR A 167 28.51 -2.57 2.22
N GLY A 168 29.48 -1.66 2.18
CA GLY A 168 29.22 -0.24 1.99
C GLY A 168 28.93 0.49 3.31
N ASP A 169 28.90 1.81 3.21
CA ASP A 169 28.64 2.70 4.34
C ASP A 169 27.14 2.99 4.40
N ALA A 170 26.47 2.48 5.43
CA ALA A 170 25.02 2.60 5.57
C ALA A 170 24.53 4.06 5.58
N ALA A 171 25.32 4.99 6.13
CA ALA A 171 24.95 6.42 6.13
C ALA A 171 25.01 7.00 4.72
N LYS A 172 26.03 6.65 3.93
CA LYS A 172 26.14 7.09 2.53
C LYS A 172 25.08 6.46 1.63
N LEU A 173 24.80 5.17 1.82
CA LEU A 173 23.73 4.49 1.09
C LEU A 173 22.37 5.12 1.39
N LYS A 174 22.12 5.46 2.66
CA LYS A 174 20.91 6.19 3.06
C LYS A 174 20.81 7.57 2.41
N GLU A 175 21.90 8.34 2.40
CA GLU A 175 21.95 9.65 1.75
C GLU A 175 21.65 9.54 0.24
N GLU A 176 22.25 8.57 -0.44
CA GLU A 176 22.04 8.31 -1.86
C GLU A 176 20.58 7.89 -2.15
N LEU A 177 20.02 6.99 -1.34
CA LEU A 177 18.61 6.56 -1.46
C LEU A 177 17.64 7.73 -1.26
N MET A 178 17.91 8.65 -0.32
CA MET A 178 17.11 9.86 -0.13
C MET A 178 17.22 10.82 -1.30
N ALA A 179 18.41 10.96 -1.91
CA ALA A 179 18.59 11.78 -3.09
C ALA A 179 17.78 11.23 -4.27
N VAL A 180 17.85 9.92 -4.52
CA VAL A 180 17.02 9.25 -5.54
C VAL A 180 15.54 9.43 -5.24
N ALA A 181 15.12 9.23 -3.98
CA ALA A 181 13.73 9.37 -3.58
C ALA A 181 13.14 10.76 -3.85
N ALA A 182 13.95 11.82 -3.72
CA ALA A 182 13.54 13.20 -4.01
C ALA A 182 13.28 13.46 -5.51
N GLU A 183 13.82 12.64 -6.40
CA GLU A 183 13.61 12.74 -7.85
C GLU A 183 12.40 11.93 -8.33
N VAL A 184 11.85 11.04 -7.49
CA VAL A 184 10.73 10.16 -7.85
C VAL A 184 9.43 10.97 -7.90
N LYS A 185 8.83 11.01 -9.09
CA LYS A 185 7.53 11.65 -9.32
C LYS A 185 6.39 10.77 -8.89
N THR A 186 5.36 11.39 -8.33
CA THR A 186 4.06 10.73 -8.09
C THR A 186 3.19 10.84 -9.33
N ALA A 187 2.34 9.84 -9.56
CA ALA A 187 1.34 9.91 -10.63
C ALA A 187 0.20 10.90 -10.33
N SER A 188 -0.02 11.22 -9.06
CA SER A 188 -1.07 12.14 -8.60
C SER A 188 -0.67 13.62 -8.72
N GLY A 189 0.61 13.92 -8.93
CA GLY A 189 1.16 15.27 -8.86
C GLY A 189 1.51 15.74 -7.44
N ALA A 190 1.32 14.91 -6.40
CA ALA A 190 1.82 15.18 -5.06
C ALA A 190 3.35 15.38 -5.05
N PRO A 191 3.88 16.26 -4.18
CA PRO A 191 5.28 16.67 -4.22
C PRO A 191 6.27 15.60 -3.76
N LEU A 192 5.80 14.58 -3.02
CA LEU A 192 6.67 13.56 -2.43
C LEU A 192 6.10 12.17 -2.67
N ALA A 193 6.91 11.33 -3.32
CA ALA A 193 6.60 9.92 -3.51
C ALA A 193 7.05 9.08 -2.32
N ASP A 194 6.22 8.10 -1.96
CA ASP A 194 6.60 7.05 -1.05
C ASP A 194 7.16 5.87 -1.85
N SER A 195 8.39 6.09 -2.34
CA SER A 195 9.10 5.19 -3.24
C SER A 195 9.86 4.10 -2.50
N ALA A 196 10.25 3.05 -3.21
CA ALA A 196 11.10 1.98 -2.68
C ALA A 196 12.45 2.52 -2.16
N ALA A 197 13.01 3.53 -2.84
CA ALA A 197 14.22 4.20 -2.40
C ALA A 197 14.02 4.92 -1.06
N ARG A 198 12.90 5.65 -0.91
CA ARG A 198 12.54 6.33 0.34
C ARG A 198 12.37 5.34 1.49
N GLN A 199 11.59 4.29 1.27
CA GLN A 199 11.35 3.24 2.28
C GLN A 199 12.65 2.57 2.71
N ALA A 200 13.52 2.22 1.74
CA ALA A 200 14.82 1.64 2.05
C ALA A 200 15.70 2.58 2.88
N ALA A 201 15.73 3.87 2.56
CA ALA A 201 16.46 4.85 3.35
C ALA A 201 15.95 4.96 4.79
N LEU A 202 14.63 4.91 4.99
CA LEU A 202 14.02 4.97 6.32
C LEU A 202 14.36 3.74 7.17
N PHE A 203 14.41 2.55 6.56
CA PHE A 203 14.80 1.32 7.24
C PHE A 203 16.29 1.22 7.58
N LEU A 204 17.17 1.97 6.90
CA LEU A 204 18.58 2.04 7.25
C LEU A 204 18.79 2.85 8.55
N ASP A 205 18.59 2.19 9.68
CA ASP A 205 18.79 2.70 11.05
C ASP A 205 20.11 2.25 11.69
N GLY A 206 20.90 1.43 10.98
CA GLY A 206 22.16 0.84 11.44
C GLY A 206 22.01 -0.53 12.09
N SER A 207 20.78 -1.05 12.23
CA SER A 207 20.51 -2.39 12.72
C SER A 207 20.54 -3.43 11.58
N PRO A 208 20.84 -4.71 11.88
CA PRO A 208 20.73 -5.79 10.89
C PRO A 208 19.30 -6.01 10.38
N GLU A 209 18.30 -5.78 11.23
CA GLU A 209 16.88 -5.92 10.88
C GLU A 209 16.44 -4.80 9.93
N GLY A 210 16.83 -3.56 10.22
CA GLY A 210 16.63 -2.43 9.32
C GLY A 210 17.31 -2.62 7.96
N ALA A 211 18.54 -3.15 7.94
CA ALA A 211 19.22 -3.49 6.68
C ALA A 211 18.43 -4.54 5.87
N LYS A 212 17.88 -5.56 6.51
CA LYS A 212 17.04 -6.56 5.84
C LYS A 212 15.78 -5.91 5.25
N HIS A 213 15.06 -5.11 6.03
CA HIS A 213 13.87 -4.42 5.54
C HIS A 213 14.16 -3.44 4.40
N ALA A 214 15.31 -2.75 4.46
CA ALA A 214 15.74 -1.87 3.37
C ALA A 214 15.97 -2.65 2.07
N ALA A 215 16.64 -3.80 2.14
CA ALA A 215 16.88 -4.63 0.97
C ALA A 215 15.59 -5.28 0.45
N ASP A 216 14.67 -5.69 1.33
CA ASP A 216 13.34 -6.19 0.96
C ASP A 216 12.53 -5.10 0.24
N ALA A 217 12.53 -3.86 0.74
CA ALA A 217 11.86 -2.73 0.11
C ALA A 217 12.36 -2.47 -1.32
N LEU A 218 13.68 -2.50 -1.53
CA LEU A 218 14.26 -2.39 -2.88
C LEU A 218 13.93 -3.60 -3.75
N THR A 219 13.90 -4.81 -3.18
CA THR A 219 13.58 -6.04 -3.92
C THR A 219 12.15 -5.99 -4.46
N VAL A 220 11.18 -5.64 -3.61
CA VAL A 220 9.76 -5.55 -3.99
C VAL A 220 9.51 -4.35 -4.90
N GLY A 221 10.12 -3.20 -4.59
CA GLY A 221 9.93 -1.99 -5.37
C GLY A 221 10.46 -2.08 -6.80
N LEU A 222 11.62 -2.70 -6.98
CA LEU A 222 12.23 -2.86 -8.31
C LEU A 222 11.56 -3.96 -9.14
N SER A 223 10.95 -4.97 -8.51
CA SER A 223 10.19 -5.99 -9.24
C SER A 223 8.82 -5.50 -9.71
N ALA A 224 8.25 -4.51 -9.02
CA ALA A 224 6.99 -3.86 -9.41
C ALA A 224 7.16 -2.79 -10.51
N ALA A 225 8.40 -2.42 -10.86
CA ALA A 225 8.70 -1.44 -11.92
C ALA A 225 8.76 -2.05 -13.33
N HIS A 226 8.46 -3.35 -13.49
CA HIS A 226 8.59 -4.10 -14.75
C HIS A 226 7.33 -4.88 -15.12
#